data_AF-A0AAV9JCA5-F1
#
_entry.id   AF-A0AAV9JCA5-F1
#
_cell.length_a   1.000
_cell.length_b   1.000
_cell.length_c   1.000
_cell.angle_alpha   90.00
_cell.angle_beta   90.00
_cell.angle_gamma   90.00
#
_symmetry.space_group_name_H-M   'P 1'
#
loop_
_entity.id
_entity.type
_entity.pdbx_description
1 polymer ?
#
loop_
_entity_poly.entity_id
_entity_poly.type
_entity_poly.pdbx_seq_one_letter_code
_entity_poly.pdbx_strand_id
1 'polypeptide(L)'
;MAEDVLTRTLAAIEDVEHDPSRTFEEAELILPTYLTGNKDLWEKRVSLMRRLAGDLTNERLAERHAAMVDLLIKLFDGWPWQQVCDFGTQSIPYKDGLAAGEYMVPFNKLMLCLLEKATRSAADAAHAASMLETMQALVRLWLCTSDTGIATQASALLLDLLKIDAPASDRASGGAGGMPAGGQGLVWKRIFGDKDVYSVFFEACSLASKSDMSKSQKTIAQARLMEWLPKVGAMNWGAVSRSHHRDIETQYSVQGGLLDFAALKMVDFKDDVLMHRCLVDFFSDLLNSTRPLDTHTMTQHDSVGLQYLIMHGLHVRTAAIYMQLPGSQSDPVEAMFLYGPAANYVATYASCYPDHFLASQMPKQVNERLMQTLDMSPGKWAHADSPKHDLHLAASLPRRALLPSGDWHTSPLSLVPSRATNPDALNTLATIFEGPERKAIVYPPTSPLTNGSADIATAEEGAAARALYFNYLADNPRFWHDITTHADTVALKELALAAIRCLTSVIMANWSTNPDLPLPATIATPESGHLAILSPPALEYTLPYLLKPAQTFANLVGGRGDSESSAYKIAAAKFDALRALNSRLMVQVEQQPGEGYEDILATISKRLAEGPLSREGEVGGRIGTLEL
;
A
#
# COMPACT_ATOMS: atom_id res chain seq x y z
N MET A 1 22.54 -37.89 20.80
CA MET A 1 21.57 -37.46 19.77
C MET A 1 22.16 -36.37 18.88
N ALA A 2 22.51 -35.18 19.39
CA ALA A 2 23.09 -34.12 18.55
C ALA A 2 24.47 -34.43 17.93
N GLU A 3 25.37 -35.14 18.63
CA GLU A 3 26.65 -35.59 18.03
C GLU A 3 26.46 -36.63 16.93
N ASP A 4 25.44 -37.48 17.06
CA ASP A 4 25.08 -38.45 16.02
C ASP A 4 24.57 -37.73 14.76
N VAL A 5 23.69 -36.73 14.93
CA VAL A 5 23.20 -35.87 13.84
C VAL A 5 24.37 -35.15 13.16
N LEU A 6 25.32 -34.60 13.92
CA LEU A 6 26.52 -33.95 13.35
C LEU A 6 27.36 -34.93 12.52
N THR A 7 27.57 -36.15 13.02
CA THR A 7 28.35 -37.19 12.32
C THR A 7 27.65 -37.64 11.04
N ARG A 8 26.33 -37.87 11.10
CA ARG A 8 25.50 -38.18 9.92
C ARG A 8 25.49 -37.04 8.91
N THR A 9 25.45 -35.78 9.36
CA THR A 9 25.49 -34.61 8.47
C THR A 9 26.84 -34.51 7.76
N LEU A 10 27.95 -34.72 8.46
CA LEU A 10 29.29 -34.71 7.84
C LEU A 10 29.46 -35.84 6.82
N ALA A 11 28.98 -37.05 7.14
CA ALA A 11 28.97 -38.16 6.20
C ALA A 11 28.08 -37.88 4.98
N ALA A 12 26.92 -37.25 5.20
CA ALA A 12 25.99 -36.87 4.14
C ALA A 12 26.54 -35.77 3.23
N ILE A 13 27.48 -34.92 3.69
CA ILE A 13 28.19 -33.98 2.82
C ILE A 13 29.15 -34.73 1.88
N GLU A 14 29.84 -35.76 2.38
CA GLU A 14 30.81 -36.55 1.60
C GLU A 14 30.15 -37.58 0.66
N ASP A 15 28.95 -38.07 0.99
CA ASP A 15 28.18 -39.00 0.18
C ASP A 15 27.45 -38.27 -0.97
N VAL A 16 27.96 -38.42 -2.19
CA VAL A 16 27.41 -37.80 -3.40
C VAL A 16 26.27 -38.63 -4.02
N GLU A 17 26.11 -39.90 -3.63
CA GLU A 17 25.20 -40.85 -4.31
C GLU A 17 23.77 -40.86 -3.77
N HIS A 18 23.55 -40.47 -2.51
CA HIS A 18 22.24 -40.47 -1.86
C HIS A 18 21.69 -39.06 -1.63
N ASP A 19 20.36 -38.91 -1.66
CA ASP A 19 19.67 -37.67 -1.32
C ASP A 19 19.74 -37.41 0.21
N PRO A 20 20.47 -36.38 0.66
CA PRO A 20 20.67 -36.11 2.08
C PRO A 20 19.60 -35.17 2.68
N SER A 21 18.58 -34.75 1.93
CA SER A 21 17.68 -33.65 2.31
C SER A 21 17.08 -33.80 3.72
N ARG A 22 16.57 -35.00 4.05
CA ARG A 22 16.03 -35.31 5.37
C ARG A 22 17.06 -35.18 6.51
N THR A 23 18.31 -35.52 6.22
CA THR A 23 19.40 -35.41 7.20
C THR A 23 19.75 -33.95 7.46
N PHE A 24 19.72 -33.11 6.42
CA PHE A 24 19.93 -31.66 6.57
C PHE A 24 18.78 -30.96 7.28
N GLU A 25 17.51 -31.35 7.04
CA GLU A 25 16.35 -30.83 7.79
C GLU A 25 16.43 -31.17 9.29
N GLU A 26 16.81 -32.40 9.64
CA GLU A 26 17.03 -32.79 11.03
C GLU A 26 18.20 -32.01 11.66
N ALA A 27 19.27 -31.79 10.89
CA ALA A 27 20.42 -31.01 11.29
C ALA A 27 20.05 -29.53 11.52
N GLU A 28 19.20 -28.95 10.68
CA GLU A 28 18.73 -27.56 10.79
C GLU A 28 18.03 -27.31 12.13
N LEU A 29 17.23 -28.26 12.61
CA LEU A 29 16.51 -28.16 13.88
C LEU A 29 17.42 -28.29 15.11
N ILE A 30 18.47 -29.10 15.03
CA ILE A 30 19.23 -29.55 16.21
C ILE A 30 20.60 -28.85 16.32
N LEU A 31 21.34 -28.74 15.22
CA LEU A 31 22.75 -28.32 15.25
C LEU A 31 22.96 -26.84 15.60
N PRO A 32 22.16 -25.87 15.13
CA PRO A 32 22.36 -24.46 15.45
C PRO A 32 22.37 -24.19 16.96
N THR A 33 21.42 -24.80 17.70
CA THR A 33 21.30 -24.65 19.16
C THR A 33 22.36 -25.46 19.92
N TYR A 34 22.73 -26.63 19.40
CA TYR A 34 23.74 -27.46 20.03
C TYR A 34 25.15 -26.86 19.94
N LEU A 35 25.46 -26.20 18.81
CA LEU A 35 26.80 -25.69 18.49
C LEU A 35 27.08 -24.25 18.97
N THR A 36 26.18 -23.63 19.76
CA THR A 36 26.32 -22.26 20.31
C THR A 36 27.04 -22.18 21.67
N GLY A 37 27.68 -23.27 22.12
CA GLY A 37 28.28 -23.38 23.46
C GLY A 37 29.80 -23.17 23.54
N ASN A 38 30.50 -24.17 24.10
CA ASN A 38 31.94 -24.16 24.40
C ASN A 38 32.83 -23.96 23.15
N LYS A 39 34.08 -23.55 23.37
CA LYS A 39 35.08 -23.30 22.31
C LYS A 39 35.22 -24.47 21.32
N ASP A 40 35.22 -25.70 21.81
CA ASP A 40 35.33 -26.89 20.94
C ASP A 40 34.11 -27.07 20.03
N LEU A 41 32.91 -26.76 20.53
CA LEU A 41 31.67 -26.82 19.74
C LEU A 41 31.62 -25.69 18.71
N TRP A 42 32.17 -24.53 19.04
CA TRP A 42 32.36 -23.43 18.11
C TRP A 42 33.29 -23.83 16.95
N GLU A 43 34.43 -24.46 17.24
CA GLU A 43 35.35 -24.94 16.20
C GLU A 43 34.69 -26.01 15.31
N LYS A 44 33.88 -26.91 15.89
CA LYS A 44 33.05 -27.87 15.13
C LYS A 44 32.03 -27.15 14.24
N ARG A 45 31.37 -26.10 14.73
CA ARG A 45 30.44 -25.25 13.95
C ARG A 45 31.13 -24.67 12.73
N VAL A 46 32.26 -23.99 12.93
CA VAL A 46 33.01 -23.34 11.84
C VAL A 46 33.52 -24.37 10.84
N SER A 47 33.98 -25.54 11.29
CA SER A 47 34.42 -26.63 10.41
C SER A 47 33.29 -27.16 9.53
N LEU A 48 32.10 -27.41 10.11
CA LEU A 48 30.91 -27.82 9.37
C LEU A 48 30.51 -26.76 8.34
N MET A 49 30.49 -25.48 8.73
CA MET A 49 30.15 -24.38 7.84
C MET A 49 31.11 -24.28 6.64
N ARG A 50 32.42 -24.47 6.85
CA ARG A 50 33.41 -24.44 5.75
C ARG A 50 33.20 -25.59 4.76
N ARG A 51 32.86 -26.78 5.26
CA ARG A 51 32.56 -27.94 4.41
C ARG A 51 31.30 -27.69 3.58
N LEU A 52 30.23 -27.23 4.22
CA LEU A 52 29.00 -26.85 3.53
C LEU A 52 29.28 -25.78 2.46
N ALA A 53 30.03 -24.74 2.80
CA ALA A 53 30.35 -23.65 1.87
C ALA A 53 31.22 -24.07 0.68
N GLY A 54 32.15 -25.01 0.88
CA GLY A 54 33.04 -25.51 -0.18
C GLY A 54 32.31 -26.16 -1.34
N ASP A 55 31.16 -26.78 -1.08
CA ASP A 55 30.39 -27.50 -2.10
C ASP A 55 29.34 -26.64 -2.82
N LEU A 56 29.04 -25.42 -2.32
CA LEU A 56 27.97 -24.55 -2.84
C LEU A 56 28.18 -24.04 -4.27
N THR A 57 29.42 -24.06 -4.77
CA THR A 57 29.76 -23.59 -6.14
C THR A 57 29.75 -24.73 -7.16
N ASN A 58 29.50 -25.97 -6.74
CA ASN A 58 29.52 -27.12 -7.63
C ASN A 58 28.16 -27.32 -8.31
N GLU A 59 28.07 -26.97 -9.59
CA GLU A 59 26.82 -27.07 -10.39
C GLU A 59 26.22 -28.49 -10.39
N ARG A 60 27.03 -29.54 -10.19
CA ARG A 60 26.56 -30.93 -10.17
C ARG A 60 25.71 -31.27 -8.94
N LEU A 61 25.72 -30.42 -7.90
CA LEU A 61 25.03 -30.65 -6.64
C LEU A 61 23.84 -29.69 -6.43
N ALA A 62 23.39 -29.00 -7.50
CA ALA A 62 22.35 -27.96 -7.44
C ALA A 62 21.07 -28.38 -6.70
N GLU A 63 20.62 -29.63 -6.86
CA GLU A 63 19.42 -30.16 -6.20
C GLU A 63 19.56 -30.23 -4.67
N ARG A 64 20.79 -30.34 -4.15
CA ARG A 64 21.12 -30.46 -2.72
C ARG A 64 21.39 -29.10 -2.06
N HIS A 65 21.63 -28.06 -2.85
CA HIS A 65 22.05 -26.75 -2.35
C HIS A 65 21.00 -26.09 -1.45
N ALA A 66 19.71 -26.33 -1.68
CA ALA A 66 18.64 -25.72 -0.88
C ALA A 66 18.74 -26.09 0.62
N ALA A 67 18.74 -27.39 0.93
CA ALA A 67 18.79 -27.86 2.31
C ALA A 67 20.14 -27.55 3.00
N MET A 68 21.25 -27.60 2.24
CA MET A 68 22.57 -27.19 2.74
C MET A 68 22.63 -25.70 3.08
N VAL A 69 22.05 -24.85 2.23
CA VAL A 69 21.97 -23.41 2.45
C VAL A 69 21.09 -23.09 3.65
N ASP A 70 19.94 -23.72 3.81
CA ASP A 70 19.04 -23.45 4.92
C ASP A 70 19.70 -23.79 6.27
N LEU A 71 20.37 -24.94 6.35
CA LEU A 71 21.22 -25.28 7.49
C LEU A 71 22.32 -24.22 7.69
N LEU A 72 23.01 -23.80 6.63
CA LEU A 72 24.09 -22.82 6.73
C LEU A 72 23.59 -21.46 7.22
N ILE A 73 22.43 -20.98 6.76
CA ILE A 73 21.77 -19.75 7.23
C ILE A 73 21.54 -19.84 8.74
N LYS A 74 20.96 -20.95 9.23
CA LYS A 74 20.76 -21.17 10.68
C LYS A 74 22.07 -21.25 11.44
N LEU A 75 23.11 -21.86 10.85
CA LEU A 75 24.45 -21.88 11.42
C LEU A 75 25.13 -20.50 11.43
N PHE A 76 24.58 -19.47 10.79
CA PHE A 76 24.99 -18.08 10.96
C PHE A 76 24.10 -17.29 11.95
N ASP A 77 23.09 -17.92 12.57
CA ASP A 77 22.26 -17.24 13.56
C ASP A 77 23.09 -16.82 14.78
N GLY A 78 22.85 -15.59 15.24
CA GLY A 78 23.60 -14.96 16.33
C GLY A 78 24.97 -14.37 15.94
N TRP A 79 25.47 -14.59 14.71
CA TRP A 79 26.75 -14.01 14.29
C TRP A 79 26.62 -12.51 13.95
N PRO A 80 27.52 -11.64 14.46
CA PRO A 80 27.64 -10.26 14.03
C PRO A 80 28.28 -10.16 12.63
N TRP A 81 28.07 -9.02 11.97
CA TRP A 81 28.58 -8.77 10.62
C TRP A 81 30.09 -9.02 10.48
N GLN A 82 30.91 -8.58 11.43
CA GLN A 82 32.36 -8.79 11.39
C GLN A 82 32.76 -10.27 11.28
N GLN A 83 32.11 -11.16 12.06
CA GLN A 83 32.42 -12.59 12.01
C GLN A 83 32.01 -13.22 10.67
N VAL A 84 30.94 -12.71 10.06
CA VAL A 84 30.46 -13.13 8.74
C VAL A 84 31.45 -12.71 7.64
N CYS A 85 32.00 -11.50 7.72
CA CYS A 85 33.06 -11.03 6.83
C CYS A 85 34.35 -11.86 6.96
N ASP A 86 34.78 -12.12 8.19
CA ASP A 86 36.00 -12.89 8.47
C ASP A 86 35.88 -14.32 7.92
N PHE A 87 34.70 -14.95 8.06
CA PHE A 87 34.42 -16.25 7.47
C PHE A 87 34.36 -16.20 5.94
N GLY A 88 33.65 -15.22 5.39
CA GLY A 88 33.42 -15.10 3.95
C GLY A 88 34.70 -14.85 3.16
N THR A 89 35.61 -14.03 3.67
CA THR A 89 36.92 -13.77 3.05
C THR A 89 37.74 -15.05 2.83
N GLN A 90 37.51 -16.08 3.65
CA GLN A 90 38.24 -17.35 3.58
C GLN A 90 37.45 -18.47 2.86
N SER A 91 36.12 -18.39 2.86
CA SER A 91 35.28 -19.57 2.58
C SER A 91 34.06 -19.31 1.70
N ILE A 92 33.68 -18.05 1.44
CA ILE A 92 32.50 -17.70 0.64
C ILE A 92 32.84 -16.55 -0.33
N PRO A 93 32.92 -16.82 -1.65
CA PRO A 93 33.07 -15.75 -2.63
C PRO A 93 31.74 -15.00 -2.81
N TYR A 94 31.56 -13.90 -2.09
CA TYR A 94 30.30 -13.10 -2.11
C TYR A 94 29.87 -12.69 -3.52
N LYS A 95 30.81 -12.30 -4.38
CA LYS A 95 30.54 -11.93 -5.78
C LYS A 95 29.94 -13.08 -6.56
N ASP A 96 30.57 -14.26 -6.48
CA ASP A 96 30.16 -15.44 -7.24
C ASP A 96 28.80 -15.95 -6.74
N GLY A 97 28.56 -15.87 -5.42
CA GLY A 97 27.27 -16.23 -4.82
C GLY A 97 26.13 -15.27 -5.07
N LEU A 98 26.42 -14.10 -5.67
CA LEU A 98 25.43 -13.14 -6.13
C LEU A 98 25.24 -13.19 -7.66
N ALA A 99 25.81 -14.18 -8.35
CA ALA A 99 25.61 -14.34 -9.78
C ALA A 99 24.14 -14.69 -10.09
N ALA A 100 23.58 -14.03 -11.11
CA ALA A 100 22.24 -14.36 -11.60
C ALA A 100 22.26 -15.71 -12.33
N GLY A 101 21.41 -16.65 -11.90
CA GLY A 101 21.25 -17.96 -12.51
C GLY A 101 20.26 -18.82 -11.73
N GLU A 102 19.54 -19.71 -12.41
CA GLU A 102 18.49 -20.55 -11.78
C GLU A 102 19.07 -21.51 -10.73
N TYR A 103 20.23 -22.13 -11.02
CA TYR A 103 20.93 -23.00 -10.09
C TYR A 103 21.61 -22.26 -8.92
N MET A 104 21.71 -20.93 -9.02
CA MET A 104 22.31 -20.08 -8.00
C MET A 104 21.29 -19.58 -6.98
N VAL A 105 19.98 -19.83 -7.16
CA VAL A 105 18.92 -19.31 -6.28
C VAL A 105 19.16 -19.61 -4.79
N PRO A 106 19.52 -20.85 -4.37
CA PRO A 106 19.87 -21.12 -2.98
C PRO A 106 21.08 -20.29 -2.52
N PHE A 107 22.10 -20.17 -3.35
CA PHE A 107 23.30 -19.43 -2.96
C PHE A 107 23.05 -17.92 -2.86
N ASN A 108 22.24 -17.37 -3.79
CA ASN A 108 21.75 -16.01 -3.74
C ASN A 108 21.01 -15.74 -2.41
N LYS A 109 20.12 -16.66 -1.99
CA LYS A 109 19.41 -16.58 -0.71
C LYS A 109 20.38 -16.49 0.47
N LEU A 110 21.41 -17.34 0.50
CA LEU A 110 22.46 -17.28 1.52
C LEU A 110 23.15 -15.91 1.53
N MET A 111 23.61 -15.43 0.37
CA MET A 111 24.34 -14.15 0.27
C MET A 111 23.48 -12.97 0.74
N LEU A 112 22.22 -12.94 0.35
CA LEU A 112 21.28 -11.90 0.79
C LEU A 112 21.08 -11.95 2.31
N CYS A 113 20.84 -13.13 2.90
CA CYS A 113 20.70 -13.27 4.36
C CYS A 113 21.97 -12.88 5.14
N LEU A 114 23.16 -13.11 4.56
CA LEU A 114 24.42 -12.67 5.18
C LEU A 114 24.59 -11.16 5.09
N LEU A 115 24.30 -10.56 3.93
CA LEU A 115 24.39 -9.11 3.72
C LEU A 115 23.33 -8.33 4.52
N GLU A 116 22.15 -8.91 4.76
CA GLU A 116 21.13 -8.35 5.65
C GLU A 116 21.66 -8.10 7.06
N LYS A 117 22.68 -8.84 7.52
CA LYS A 117 23.29 -8.56 8.83
C LYS A 117 24.01 -7.21 8.85
N ALA A 118 24.45 -6.69 7.70
CA ALA A 118 25.06 -5.37 7.60
C ALA A 118 24.05 -4.22 7.78
N THR A 119 22.74 -4.48 7.65
CA THR A 119 21.70 -3.44 7.85
C THR A 119 21.45 -3.12 9.32
N ARG A 120 22.09 -3.85 10.25
CA ARG A 120 21.93 -3.68 11.71
C ARG A 120 22.61 -2.43 12.25
N SER A 121 23.65 -1.93 11.59
CA SER A 121 24.35 -0.72 12.02
C SER A 121 24.91 0.04 10.81
N ALA A 122 24.98 1.37 10.92
CA ALA A 122 25.52 2.19 9.85
C ALA A 122 27.01 1.91 9.56
N ALA A 123 27.78 1.52 10.59
CA ALA A 123 29.18 1.14 10.43
C ALA A 123 29.35 -0.16 9.62
N ASP A 124 28.48 -1.14 9.86
CA ASP A 124 28.49 -2.41 9.11
C ASP A 124 28.06 -2.19 7.66
N ALA A 125 27.03 -1.37 7.42
CA ALA A 125 26.60 -0.99 6.07
C ALA A 125 27.70 -0.22 5.32
N ALA A 126 28.41 0.69 6.01
CA ALA A 126 29.58 1.39 5.47
C ALA A 126 30.72 0.42 5.12
N HIS A 127 30.96 -0.61 5.93
CA HIS A 127 31.90 -1.68 5.60
C HIS A 127 31.45 -2.49 4.38
N ALA A 128 30.17 -2.88 4.29
CA ALA A 128 29.63 -3.56 3.12
C ALA A 128 29.80 -2.72 1.84
N ALA A 129 29.63 -1.40 1.93
CA ALA A 129 29.88 -0.47 0.80
C ALA A 129 31.36 -0.44 0.34
N SER A 130 32.31 -0.83 1.19
CA SER A 130 33.72 -0.96 0.79
C SER A 130 33.95 -2.15 -0.15
N MET A 131 33.08 -3.16 -0.13
CA MET A 131 33.13 -4.36 -0.97
C MET A 131 32.53 -4.07 -2.36
N LEU A 132 33.29 -3.36 -3.21
CA LEU A 132 32.83 -2.90 -4.54
C LEU A 132 32.21 -4.03 -5.39
N GLU A 133 32.94 -5.13 -5.59
CA GLU A 133 32.47 -6.22 -6.47
C GLU A 133 31.18 -6.85 -5.94
N THR A 134 31.02 -6.94 -4.63
CA THR A 134 29.80 -7.46 -3.98
C THR A 134 28.62 -6.52 -4.20
N MET A 135 28.80 -5.21 -4.04
CA MET A 135 27.74 -4.22 -4.27
C MET A 135 27.32 -4.17 -5.74
N GLN A 136 28.27 -4.25 -6.66
CA GLN A 136 27.99 -4.34 -8.10
C GLN A 136 27.21 -5.62 -8.42
N ALA A 137 27.64 -6.77 -7.88
CA ALA A 137 26.96 -8.05 -8.07
C ALA A 137 25.55 -8.04 -7.46
N LEU A 138 25.34 -7.39 -6.31
CA LEU A 138 24.03 -7.24 -5.68
C LEU A 138 23.05 -6.45 -6.56
N VAL A 139 23.48 -5.31 -7.12
CA VAL A 139 22.65 -4.51 -8.04
C VAL A 139 22.34 -5.30 -9.31
N ARG A 140 23.33 -6.01 -9.86
CA ARG A 140 23.15 -6.86 -11.04
C ARG A 140 22.20 -8.03 -10.75
N LEU A 141 22.33 -8.71 -9.62
CA LEU A 141 21.44 -9.80 -9.20
C LEU A 141 20.00 -9.32 -9.13
N TRP A 142 19.77 -8.21 -8.41
CA TRP A 142 18.44 -7.63 -8.23
C TRP A 142 17.77 -7.33 -9.59
N LEU A 143 18.48 -6.71 -10.52
CA LEU A 143 17.91 -6.36 -11.82
C LEU A 143 17.77 -7.56 -12.76
N CYS A 144 18.66 -8.55 -12.69
CA CYS A 144 18.79 -9.58 -13.73
C CYS A 144 18.23 -10.96 -13.35
N THR A 145 17.95 -11.24 -12.07
CA THR A 145 17.46 -12.56 -11.65
C THR A 145 16.05 -12.86 -12.19
N SER A 146 15.78 -14.11 -12.57
CA SER A 146 14.44 -14.59 -12.93
C SER A 146 13.56 -14.87 -11.70
N ASP A 147 14.16 -15.15 -10.55
CA ASP A 147 13.44 -15.46 -9.32
C ASP A 147 12.89 -14.19 -8.64
N THR A 148 11.57 -14.13 -8.45
CA THR A 148 10.89 -12.98 -7.86
C THR A 148 11.18 -12.81 -6.37
N GLY A 149 11.40 -13.91 -5.63
CA GLY A 149 11.72 -13.89 -4.21
C GLY A 149 13.09 -13.28 -3.96
N ILE A 150 14.11 -13.74 -4.68
CA ILE A 150 15.47 -13.20 -4.65
C ILE A 150 15.48 -11.74 -5.07
N ALA A 151 14.77 -11.37 -6.14
CA ALA A 151 14.68 -9.97 -6.57
C ALA A 151 14.07 -9.07 -5.49
N THR A 152 12.99 -9.51 -4.85
CA THR A 152 12.30 -8.76 -3.80
C THR A 152 13.20 -8.59 -2.57
N GLN A 153 13.88 -9.67 -2.15
CA GLN A 153 14.81 -9.63 -1.03
C GLN A 153 16.02 -8.73 -1.32
N ALA A 154 16.61 -8.82 -2.51
CA ALA A 154 17.72 -7.95 -2.92
C ALA A 154 17.32 -6.47 -2.99
N SER A 155 16.12 -6.18 -3.50
CA SER A 155 15.56 -4.83 -3.50
C SER A 155 15.40 -4.28 -2.07
N ALA A 156 14.85 -5.09 -1.16
CA ALA A 156 14.65 -4.71 0.24
C ALA A 156 15.99 -4.45 0.93
N LEU A 157 16.97 -5.34 0.75
CA LEU A 157 18.33 -5.20 1.26
C LEU A 157 19.00 -3.90 0.77
N LEU A 158 18.93 -3.59 -0.53
CA LEU A 158 19.47 -2.33 -1.07
C LEU A 158 18.82 -1.10 -0.43
N LEU A 159 17.49 -1.12 -0.26
CA LEU A 159 16.78 -0.03 0.42
C LEU A 159 17.20 0.08 1.89
N ASP A 160 17.34 -1.03 2.60
CA ASP A 160 17.67 -1.01 4.02
C ASP A 160 19.13 -0.60 4.27
N LEU A 161 20.06 -0.98 3.39
CA LEU A 161 21.44 -0.47 3.40
C LEU A 161 21.48 1.05 3.17
N LEU A 162 20.69 1.56 2.22
CA LEU A 162 20.58 3.01 1.96
C LEU A 162 19.93 3.76 3.12
N LYS A 163 18.91 3.19 3.77
CA LYS A 163 18.23 3.78 4.93
C LYS A 163 19.16 3.89 6.14
N ILE A 164 19.88 2.81 6.47
CA ILE A 164 20.73 2.78 7.68
C ILE A 164 22.00 3.61 7.51
N ASP A 165 22.58 3.64 6.30
CA ASP A 165 23.73 4.47 5.96
C ASP A 165 23.32 5.80 5.32
N ALA A 166 22.08 6.25 5.54
CA ALA A 166 21.66 7.58 5.14
C ALA A 166 22.64 8.59 5.74
N PRO A 167 23.33 9.41 4.92
CA PRO A 167 24.20 10.43 5.45
C PRO A 167 23.35 11.30 6.36
N ALA A 168 23.94 11.79 7.45
CA ALA A 168 23.37 12.91 8.17
C ALA A 168 23.37 14.12 7.21
N SER A 169 22.40 14.19 6.29
CA SER A 169 22.19 15.40 5.51
C SER A 169 21.80 16.49 6.48
N ASP A 170 22.47 17.62 6.31
CA ASP A 170 22.22 18.88 6.98
C ASP A 170 20.72 19.05 7.25
N ARG A 171 20.40 19.42 8.48
CA ARG A 171 19.05 19.69 9.02
C ARG A 171 18.30 20.84 8.29
N ALA A 172 18.62 21.12 7.04
CA ALA A 172 18.06 22.19 6.23
C ALA A 172 16.96 21.74 5.25
N SER A 173 16.73 20.43 5.05
CA SER A 173 15.62 19.95 4.21
C SER A 173 14.73 18.97 4.95
N GLY A 174 14.04 19.49 5.97
CA GLY A 174 12.63 19.22 6.35
C GLY A 174 12.02 17.81 6.37
N GLY A 175 12.75 16.73 6.11
CA GLY A 175 12.19 15.39 6.11
C GLY A 175 11.96 14.90 7.54
N ALA A 176 10.75 15.09 8.06
CA ALA A 176 10.31 14.49 9.31
C ALA A 176 10.00 13.00 9.15
N GLY A 177 11.05 12.23 8.90
CA GLY A 177 11.11 10.82 9.29
C GLY A 177 12.19 10.72 10.34
N GLY A 178 11.81 10.51 11.61
CA GLY A 178 12.74 10.33 12.74
C GLY A 178 13.57 9.05 12.61
N MET A 179 14.34 8.93 11.54
CA MET A 179 15.36 7.90 11.38
C MET A 179 16.58 8.33 12.19
N PRO A 180 17.24 7.42 12.93
CA PRO A 180 18.48 7.72 13.62
C PRO A 180 19.56 8.10 12.59
N ALA A 181 19.70 9.40 12.35
CA ALA A 181 20.71 9.96 11.48
C ALA A 181 22.10 9.77 12.11
N GLY A 182 22.94 8.99 11.44
CA GLY A 182 24.32 8.72 11.87
C GLY A 182 25.18 7.98 10.84
N GLY A 183 24.69 7.77 9.61
CA GLY A 183 25.41 7.09 8.55
C GLY A 183 26.48 7.97 7.88
N GLN A 184 27.46 7.32 7.26
CA GLN A 184 28.58 7.96 6.56
C GLN A 184 28.24 8.26 5.09
N GLY A 185 27.14 7.71 4.57
CA GLY A 185 26.71 7.86 3.19
C GLY A 185 27.63 7.14 2.18
N LEU A 186 28.40 6.15 2.62
CA LEU A 186 29.28 5.36 1.76
C LEU A 186 28.50 4.42 0.85
N VAL A 187 27.39 3.84 1.30
CA VAL A 187 26.47 3.05 0.47
C VAL A 187 25.92 3.90 -0.66
N TRP A 188 25.49 5.14 -0.35
CA TRP A 188 25.01 6.10 -1.35
C TRP A 188 26.09 6.43 -2.38
N LYS A 189 27.31 6.74 -1.92
CA LYS A 189 28.45 6.98 -2.80
C LYS A 189 28.79 5.76 -3.65
N ARG A 190 28.66 4.54 -3.11
CA ARG A 190 28.94 3.30 -3.84
C ARG A 190 27.89 3.00 -4.90
N ILE A 191 26.61 3.23 -4.62
CA ILE A 191 25.54 2.89 -5.57
C ILE A 191 25.44 3.93 -6.69
N PHE A 192 25.59 5.22 -6.36
CA PHE A 192 25.36 6.32 -7.32
C PHE A 192 26.65 6.98 -7.85
N GLY A 193 27.70 7.04 -7.03
CA GLY A 193 28.95 7.73 -7.37
C GLY A 193 30.07 6.82 -7.88
N ASP A 194 29.89 5.49 -7.80
CA ASP A 194 30.80 4.53 -8.42
C ASP A 194 30.34 4.25 -9.85
N LYS A 195 31.24 4.48 -10.81
CA LYS A 195 30.94 4.37 -12.23
C LYS A 195 30.51 2.96 -12.62
N ASP A 196 31.16 1.94 -12.08
CA ASP A 196 30.95 0.55 -12.49
C ASP A 196 29.61 0.04 -11.93
N VAL A 197 29.26 0.43 -10.71
CA VAL A 197 27.94 0.12 -10.12
C VAL A 197 26.83 0.90 -10.82
N TYR A 198 27.02 2.21 -11.04
CA TYR A 198 26.01 3.07 -11.67
C TYR A 198 25.70 2.65 -13.11
N SER A 199 26.70 2.17 -13.86
CA SER A 199 26.51 1.68 -15.23
C SER A 199 25.53 0.50 -15.33
N VAL A 200 25.46 -0.36 -14.30
CA VAL A 200 24.60 -1.56 -14.28
C VAL A 200 23.14 -1.20 -14.46
N PHE A 201 22.67 -0.09 -13.87
CA PHE A 201 21.28 0.36 -14.00
C PHE A 201 20.89 0.58 -15.47
N PHE A 202 21.76 1.26 -16.22
CA PHE A 202 21.50 1.58 -17.62
C PHE A 202 21.68 0.36 -18.52
N GLU A 203 22.71 -0.46 -18.27
CA GLU A 203 22.98 -1.67 -19.05
C GLU A 203 21.85 -2.71 -18.93
N ALA A 204 21.35 -2.92 -17.71
CA ALA A 204 20.29 -3.90 -17.44
C ALA A 204 18.91 -3.41 -17.90
N CYS A 205 18.65 -2.10 -17.84
CA CYS A 205 17.32 -1.54 -18.11
C CYS A 205 17.18 -0.88 -19.49
N SER A 206 18.23 -0.76 -20.30
CA SER A 206 18.13 -0.21 -21.66
C SER A 206 17.87 -1.29 -22.70
N LEU A 207 16.83 -1.10 -23.53
CA LEU A 207 16.58 -1.98 -24.67
C LEU A 207 17.71 -1.95 -25.70
N ALA A 208 18.39 -0.81 -25.83
CA ALA A 208 19.49 -0.59 -26.78
C ALA A 208 20.85 -1.13 -26.31
N SER A 209 20.99 -1.54 -25.05
CA SER A 209 22.25 -2.08 -24.54
C SER A 209 22.57 -3.44 -25.18
N LYS A 210 23.87 -3.70 -25.40
CA LYS A 210 24.38 -4.98 -25.94
C LYS A 210 24.43 -6.11 -24.92
N SER A 211 23.65 -6.02 -23.82
CA SER A 211 23.65 -7.06 -22.80
C SER A 211 23.07 -8.37 -23.35
N ASP A 212 23.50 -9.49 -22.79
CA ASP A 212 23.03 -10.84 -23.15
C ASP A 212 21.57 -11.12 -22.70
N MET A 213 20.90 -10.12 -22.09
CA MET A 213 19.54 -10.23 -21.60
C MET A 213 18.52 -10.15 -22.73
N SER A 214 17.54 -11.04 -22.69
CA SER A 214 16.36 -10.98 -23.57
C SER A 214 15.53 -9.72 -23.33
N LYS A 215 14.74 -9.31 -24.32
CA LYS A 215 13.80 -8.17 -24.18
C LYS A 215 12.91 -8.30 -22.94
N SER A 216 12.36 -9.50 -22.70
CA SER A 216 11.51 -9.78 -21.54
C SER A 216 12.22 -9.56 -20.20
N GLN A 217 13.48 -9.97 -20.09
CA GLN A 217 14.26 -9.76 -18.86
C GLN A 217 14.55 -8.27 -18.63
N LYS A 218 14.82 -7.53 -19.70
CA LYS A 218 15.00 -6.07 -19.62
C LYS A 218 13.72 -5.36 -19.18
N THR A 219 12.55 -5.75 -19.72
CA THR A 219 11.23 -5.25 -19.28
C THR A 219 11.02 -5.48 -17.77
N ILE A 220 11.38 -6.65 -17.25
CA ILE A 220 11.30 -6.95 -15.81
C ILE A 220 12.27 -6.06 -15.00
N ALA A 221 13.50 -5.88 -15.48
CA ALA A 221 14.48 -4.99 -14.83
C ALA A 221 14.00 -3.53 -14.79
N GLN A 222 13.39 -3.04 -15.87
CA GLN A 222 12.79 -1.72 -15.96
C GLN A 222 11.67 -1.54 -14.93
N ALA A 223 10.76 -2.52 -14.81
CA ALA A 223 9.69 -2.50 -13.81
C ALA A 223 10.24 -2.45 -12.38
N ARG A 224 11.23 -3.30 -12.06
CA ARG A 224 11.91 -3.30 -10.74
C ARG A 224 12.55 -1.96 -10.41
N LEU A 225 13.21 -1.33 -11.39
CA LEU A 225 13.83 -0.03 -11.19
C LEU A 225 12.77 1.05 -10.92
N MET A 226 11.65 1.03 -11.65
CA MET A 226 10.54 1.97 -11.43
C MET A 226 9.87 1.79 -10.07
N GLU A 227 9.77 0.57 -9.53
CA GLU A 227 9.22 0.34 -8.18
C GLU A 227 10.18 0.79 -7.05
N TRP A 228 11.48 0.81 -7.32
CA TRP A 228 12.53 1.11 -6.34
C TRP A 228 12.84 2.61 -6.27
N LEU A 229 12.90 3.30 -7.41
CA LEU A 229 13.30 4.71 -7.49
C LEU A 229 12.45 5.67 -6.65
N PRO A 230 11.11 5.58 -6.60
CA PRO A 230 10.29 6.47 -5.77
C PRO A 230 10.66 6.38 -4.29
N LYS A 231 10.94 5.17 -3.79
CA LYS A 231 11.33 4.91 -2.40
C LYS A 231 12.69 5.52 -2.09
N VAL A 232 13.63 5.45 -3.03
CA VAL A 232 14.96 6.08 -2.87
C VAL A 232 14.89 7.60 -2.99
N GLY A 233 14.08 8.11 -3.93
CA GLY A 233 13.85 9.54 -4.10
C GLY A 233 13.23 10.19 -2.85
N ALA A 234 12.39 9.45 -2.12
CA ALA A 234 11.86 9.88 -0.82
C ALA A 234 12.94 10.02 0.26
N MET A 235 14.00 9.19 0.21
CA MET A 235 15.12 9.27 1.15
C MET A 235 16.13 10.37 0.76
N ASN A 236 16.46 10.47 -0.52
CA ASN A 236 17.36 11.49 -1.04
C ASN A 236 17.08 11.78 -2.52
N TRP A 237 16.26 12.80 -2.77
CA TRP A 237 15.91 13.25 -4.12
C TRP A 237 17.13 13.62 -4.96
N GLY A 238 18.13 14.26 -4.34
CA GLY A 238 19.34 14.71 -5.02
C GLY A 238 20.18 13.55 -5.57
N ALA A 239 20.11 12.37 -4.94
CA ALA A 239 20.84 11.20 -5.40
C ALA A 239 20.27 10.61 -6.69
N VAL A 240 18.95 10.72 -6.94
CA VAL A 240 18.32 10.13 -8.13
C VAL A 240 18.13 11.14 -9.28
N SER A 241 18.01 12.43 -8.96
CA SER A 241 17.71 13.50 -9.94
C SER A 241 18.93 14.25 -10.48
N ARG A 242 20.09 14.13 -9.83
CA ARG A 242 21.32 14.78 -10.30
C ARG A 242 22.13 13.85 -11.18
N SER A 243 22.82 14.45 -12.15
CA SER A 243 23.83 13.77 -12.95
C SER A 243 25.04 13.41 -12.09
N HIS A 244 25.42 12.13 -12.07
CA HIS A 244 26.64 11.64 -11.39
C HIS A 244 27.76 11.35 -12.38
N HIS A 245 27.40 10.68 -13.48
CA HIS A 245 28.33 10.21 -14.50
C HIS A 245 27.82 10.60 -15.89
N ARG A 246 28.14 11.84 -16.31
CA ARG A 246 27.71 12.40 -17.61
C ARG A 246 28.13 11.54 -18.80
N ASP A 247 29.27 10.87 -18.71
CA ASP A 247 29.78 9.98 -19.75
C ASP A 247 28.93 8.72 -19.95
N ILE A 248 28.28 8.21 -18.91
CA ILE A 248 27.29 7.14 -19.01
C ILE A 248 25.95 7.71 -19.49
N GLU A 249 25.46 8.76 -18.84
CA GLU A 249 24.12 9.32 -19.09
C GLU A 249 23.95 9.82 -20.53
N THR A 250 25.00 10.43 -21.10
CA THR A 250 24.98 10.91 -22.50
C THR A 250 24.88 9.77 -23.51
N GLN A 251 25.38 8.57 -23.22
CA GLN A 251 25.22 7.39 -24.09
C GLN A 251 23.74 6.99 -24.25
N TYR A 252 22.93 7.29 -23.23
CA TYR A 252 21.50 7.02 -23.21
C TYR A 252 20.66 8.28 -23.45
N SER A 253 21.27 9.39 -23.87
CA SER A 253 20.60 10.68 -24.14
C SER A 253 19.87 11.27 -22.94
N VAL A 254 20.48 11.19 -21.76
CA VAL A 254 19.95 11.67 -20.47
C VAL A 254 20.87 12.73 -19.86
N GLN A 255 20.31 13.67 -19.09
CA GLN A 255 21.07 14.73 -18.40
C GLN A 255 20.74 14.88 -16.89
N GLY A 256 19.59 14.43 -16.41
CA GLY A 256 19.16 14.50 -15.00
C GLY A 256 19.29 13.17 -14.24
N GLY A 257 20.36 12.41 -14.49
CA GLY A 257 20.64 11.20 -13.73
C GLY A 257 19.69 10.03 -13.99
N LEU A 258 19.58 9.15 -13.01
CA LEU A 258 18.84 7.90 -13.12
C LEU A 258 17.32 8.10 -13.20
N LEU A 259 16.79 9.16 -12.57
CA LEU A 259 15.37 9.51 -12.63
C LEU A 259 14.94 9.93 -14.04
N ASP A 260 15.71 10.79 -14.71
CA ASP A 260 15.45 11.17 -16.10
C ASP A 260 15.49 9.96 -17.01
N PHE A 261 16.45 9.05 -16.80
CA PHE A 261 16.53 7.82 -17.56
C PHE A 261 15.23 7.02 -17.42
N ALA A 262 14.82 6.70 -16.19
CA ALA A 262 13.61 5.91 -15.94
C ALA A 262 12.33 6.58 -16.48
N ALA A 263 12.18 7.89 -16.25
CA ALA A 263 10.96 8.63 -16.58
C ALA A 263 10.83 8.99 -18.08
N LEU A 264 11.95 9.20 -18.78
CA LEU A 264 11.95 9.81 -20.13
C LEU A 264 12.51 8.93 -21.24
N LYS A 265 13.46 8.02 -20.95
CA LYS A 265 14.26 7.34 -21.97
C LYS A 265 14.32 5.82 -21.85
N MET A 266 14.06 5.27 -20.67
CA MET A 266 14.19 3.85 -20.39
C MET A 266 13.11 3.02 -21.08
N VAL A 267 11.87 3.50 -21.04
CA VAL A 267 10.70 2.78 -21.54
C VAL A 267 10.35 3.25 -22.95
N ASP A 268 10.30 2.31 -23.90
CA ASP A 268 9.68 2.53 -25.20
C ASP A 268 8.20 2.13 -25.14
N PHE A 269 7.36 3.09 -24.79
CA PHE A 269 5.92 2.88 -24.62
C PHE A 269 5.14 2.79 -25.95
N LYS A 270 5.78 3.01 -27.11
CA LYS A 270 5.06 2.97 -28.40
C LYS A 270 4.75 1.56 -28.85
N ASP A 271 5.62 0.61 -28.53
CA ASP A 271 5.50 -0.80 -28.92
C ASP A 271 5.15 -1.72 -27.73
N ASP A 272 5.01 -1.16 -26.53
CA ASP A 272 4.73 -1.91 -25.29
C ASP A 272 3.79 -1.12 -24.35
N VAL A 273 2.49 -1.36 -24.51
CA VAL A 273 1.43 -0.74 -23.68
C VAL A 273 1.53 -1.13 -22.21
N LEU A 274 2.02 -2.34 -21.90
CA LEU A 274 2.14 -2.80 -20.52
C LEU A 274 3.23 -2.00 -19.79
N MET A 275 4.34 -1.74 -20.48
CA MET A 275 5.37 -0.85 -19.93
C MET A 275 4.94 0.60 -19.86
N HIS A 276 4.09 1.07 -20.77
CA HIS A 276 3.47 2.39 -20.64
C HIS A 276 2.61 2.48 -19.38
N ARG A 277 1.83 1.43 -19.08
CA ARG A 277 1.09 1.34 -17.82
C ARG A 277 2.02 1.39 -16.61
N CYS A 278 3.10 0.61 -16.59
CA CYS A 278 4.07 0.64 -15.50
C CYS A 278 4.70 2.05 -15.32
N LEU A 279 4.92 2.77 -16.42
CA LEU A 279 5.43 4.15 -16.38
C LEU A 279 4.42 5.13 -15.77
N VAL A 280 3.12 4.96 -16.03
CA VAL A 280 2.06 5.78 -15.41
C VAL A 280 1.91 5.47 -13.92
N ASP A 281 1.96 4.18 -13.55
CA ASP A 281 1.95 3.74 -12.15
C ASP A 281 3.18 4.30 -11.41
N PHE A 282 4.36 4.26 -12.02
CA PHE A 282 5.59 4.88 -11.52
C PHE A 282 5.42 6.38 -11.20
N PHE A 283 4.73 7.15 -12.04
CA PHE A 283 4.46 8.57 -11.76
C PHE A 283 3.55 8.76 -10.55
N SER A 284 2.59 7.86 -10.34
CA SER A 284 1.72 7.87 -9.15
C SER A 284 2.53 7.55 -7.90
N ASP A 285 3.39 6.54 -7.95
CA ASP A 285 4.29 6.16 -6.86
C ASP A 285 5.28 7.27 -6.52
N LEU A 286 5.79 7.99 -7.52
CA LEU A 286 6.66 9.14 -7.34
C LEU A 286 5.93 10.27 -6.58
N LEU A 287 4.68 10.58 -6.95
CA LEU A 287 3.88 11.60 -6.26
C LEU A 287 3.58 11.22 -4.81
N ASN A 288 3.23 9.95 -4.55
CA ASN A 288 2.95 9.43 -3.21
C ASN A 288 4.20 9.43 -2.33
N SER A 289 5.33 8.98 -2.87
CA SER A 289 6.58 8.82 -2.11
C SER A 289 7.28 10.15 -1.82
N THR A 290 7.09 11.15 -2.67
CA THR A 290 7.71 12.48 -2.54
C THR A 290 6.75 13.54 -2.02
N ARG A 291 5.65 13.12 -1.40
CA ARG A 291 4.75 14.03 -0.70
C ARG A 291 5.53 14.76 0.40
N PRO A 292 5.39 16.09 0.55
CA PRO A 292 6.07 16.79 1.63
C PRO A 292 5.53 16.27 2.97
N LEU A 293 6.40 15.64 3.77
CA LEU A 293 6.18 15.54 5.21
C LEU A 293 6.71 16.84 5.82
N ASP A 294 5.80 17.66 6.33
CA ASP A 294 5.99 18.82 7.20
C ASP A 294 6.13 20.25 6.61
N THR A 295 5.19 21.06 7.10
CA THR A 295 4.76 22.43 6.80
C THR A 295 5.58 23.51 7.51
N HIS A 296 6.91 23.45 7.50
CA HIS A 296 7.71 24.46 8.22
C HIS A 296 8.60 25.35 7.39
N THR A 297 8.98 24.97 6.19
CA THR A 297 9.89 25.79 5.39
C THR A 297 9.69 25.46 3.93
N MET A 298 9.50 26.51 3.12
CA MET A 298 9.25 26.52 1.68
C MET A 298 7.75 26.44 1.34
N THR A 299 7.37 27.29 0.40
CA THR A 299 6.04 27.46 -0.22
C THR A 299 5.20 26.18 -0.22
N GLN A 300 3.93 26.29 0.18
CA GLN A 300 2.94 25.20 0.35
C GLN A 300 2.63 24.37 -0.93
N HIS A 301 3.46 24.45 -1.97
CA HIS A 301 3.20 23.91 -3.31
C HIS A 301 4.28 22.98 -3.86
N ASP A 302 5.41 22.80 -3.20
CA ASP A 302 6.60 22.30 -3.90
C ASP A 302 7.05 20.92 -3.41
N SER A 303 6.29 19.87 -3.80
CA SER A 303 6.91 18.54 -3.89
C SER A 303 7.87 18.52 -5.07
N VAL A 304 9.10 18.10 -4.80
CA VAL A 304 10.13 17.90 -5.82
C VAL A 304 9.69 16.91 -6.91
N GLY A 305 8.89 15.90 -6.56
CA GLY A 305 8.34 14.95 -7.53
C GLY A 305 7.25 15.57 -8.40
N LEU A 306 6.31 16.33 -7.80
CA LEU A 306 5.29 17.03 -8.58
C LEU A 306 5.92 18.07 -9.53
N GLN A 307 6.85 18.88 -9.03
CA GLN A 307 7.56 19.85 -9.84
C GLN A 307 8.30 19.20 -11.01
N TYR A 308 8.97 18.07 -10.76
CA TYR A 308 9.65 17.30 -11.80
C TYR A 308 8.66 16.84 -12.88
N LEU A 309 7.53 16.25 -12.50
CA LEU A 309 6.52 15.80 -13.45
C LEU A 309 5.92 16.96 -14.25
N ILE A 310 5.72 18.13 -13.64
CA ILE A 310 5.24 19.34 -14.33
C ILE A 310 6.30 19.86 -15.32
N MET A 311 7.55 20.02 -14.86
CA MET A 311 8.66 20.56 -15.65
C MET A 311 8.92 19.75 -16.92
N HIS A 312 8.81 18.42 -16.84
CA HIS A 312 8.98 17.52 -17.98
C HIS A 312 7.69 17.28 -18.79
N GLY A 313 6.59 17.97 -18.47
CA GLY A 313 5.29 17.82 -19.16
C GLY A 313 4.60 16.47 -18.95
N LEU A 314 5.11 15.64 -18.02
CA LEU A 314 4.58 14.32 -17.71
C LEU A 314 3.24 14.41 -16.98
N HIS A 315 3.08 15.40 -16.09
CA HIS A 315 1.84 15.63 -15.36
C HIS A 315 0.64 15.88 -16.30
N VAL A 316 0.80 16.84 -17.21
CA VAL A 316 -0.24 17.21 -18.19
C VAL A 316 -0.51 16.06 -19.14
N ARG A 317 0.53 15.34 -19.58
CA ARG A 317 0.39 14.20 -20.48
C ARG A 317 -0.40 13.06 -19.84
N THR A 318 -0.08 12.67 -18.61
CA THR A 318 -0.79 11.59 -17.89
C THR A 318 -2.24 11.99 -17.59
N ALA A 319 -2.47 13.25 -17.18
CA ALA A 319 -3.83 13.76 -16.99
C ALA A 319 -4.64 13.74 -18.29
N ALA A 320 -4.03 14.10 -19.42
CA ALA A 320 -4.69 14.08 -20.74
C ALA A 320 -5.16 12.68 -21.15
N ILE A 321 -4.48 11.62 -20.74
CA ILE A 321 -4.90 10.22 -20.97
C ILE A 321 -6.24 9.95 -20.29
N TYR A 322 -6.39 10.32 -19.01
CA TYR A 322 -7.66 10.17 -18.29
C TYR A 322 -8.78 11.01 -18.92
N MET A 323 -8.47 12.27 -19.25
CA MET A 323 -9.42 13.21 -19.86
C MET A 323 -9.78 12.88 -21.31
N GLN A 324 -9.06 11.94 -21.96
CA GLN A 324 -9.23 11.56 -23.36
C GLN A 324 -9.18 12.76 -24.33
N LEU A 325 -8.26 13.70 -24.10
CA LEU A 325 -8.14 14.92 -24.90
C LEU A 325 -7.70 14.64 -26.36
N PRO A 326 -8.10 15.47 -27.35
CA PRO A 326 -7.65 15.32 -28.72
C PRO A 326 -6.11 15.37 -28.82
N GLY A 327 -5.49 14.34 -29.39
CA GLY A 327 -4.03 14.21 -29.49
C GLY A 327 -3.36 13.34 -28.41
N SER A 328 -4.07 12.95 -27.34
CA SER A 328 -3.66 11.86 -26.44
C SER A 328 -4.19 10.48 -26.89
N GLN A 329 -4.79 10.45 -28.09
CA GLN A 329 -5.41 9.27 -28.71
C GLN A 329 -4.33 8.23 -29.01
N SER A 330 -4.22 7.26 -28.12
CA SER A 330 -3.69 5.94 -28.43
C SER A 330 -4.80 5.07 -29.06
N ASP A 331 -4.42 3.95 -29.67
CA ASP A 331 -5.35 2.90 -30.10
C ASP A 331 -6.43 2.65 -29.02
N PRO A 332 -7.73 2.46 -29.37
CA PRO A 332 -8.76 2.07 -28.41
C PRO A 332 -8.34 0.99 -27.41
N VAL A 333 -7.48 0.05 -27.81
CA VAL A 333 -6.92 -0.98 -26.92
C VAL A 333 -5.99 -0.37 -25.87
N GLU A 334 -5.07 0.50 -26.27
CA GLU A 334 -4.17 1.19 -25.34
C GLU A 334 -4.92 2.08 -24.36
N ALA A 335 -5.96 2.78 -24.83
CA ALA A 335 -6.81 3.58 -23.96
C ALA A 335 -7.44 2.75 -22.83
N MET A 336 -7.84 1.50 -23.10
CA MET A 336 -8.38 0.60 -22.06
C MET A 336 -7.35 0.23 -20.99
N PHE A 337 -6.08 0.02 -21.36
CA PHE A 337 -5.02 -0.33 -20.42
C PHE A 337 -4.52 0.87 -19.60
N LEU A 338 -4.55 2.06 -20.18
CA LEU A 338 -4.00 3.28 -19.55
C LEU A 338 -5.03 4.07 -18.75
N TYR A 339 -6.33 3.89 -19.02
CA TYR A 339 -7.39 4.63 -18.35
C TYR A 339 -7.37 4.48 -16.83
N GLY A 340 -7.31 3.24 -16.34
CA GLY A 340 -7.28 2.95 -14.90
C GLY A 340 -6.05 3.55 -14.19
N PRO A 341 -4.83 3.29 -14.68
CA PRO A 341 -3.60 3.91 -14.17
C PRO A 341 -3.63 5.46 -14.20
N ALA A 342 -4.13 6.05 -15.28
CA ALA A 342 -4.23 7.52 -15.39
C ALA A 342 -5.25 8.10 -14.41
N ALA A 343 -6.40 7.44 -14.20
CA ALA A 343 -7.36 7.82 -13.16
C ALA A 343 -6.73 7.72 -11.76
N ASN A 344 -5.96 6.67 -11.49
CA ASN A 344 -5.22 6.50 -10.23
C ASN A 344 -4.17 7.61 -10.03
N TYR A 345 -3.47 8.01 -11.09
CA TYR A 345 -2.54 9.14 -11.06
C TYR A 345 -3.24 10.44 -10.67
N VAL A 346 -4.37 10.77 -11.30
CA VAL A 346 -5.14 11.99 -10.98
C VAL A 346 -5.70 11.92 -9.56
N ALA A 347 -6.15 10.75 -9.10
CA ALA A 347 -6.63 10.52 -7.74
C ALA A 347 -5.52 10.73 -6.70
N THR A 348 -4.33 10.17 -6.98
CA THR A 348 -3.12 10.35 -6.17
C THR A 348 -2.71 11.82 -6.12
N TYR A 349 -2.73 12.50 -7.27
CA TYR A 349 -2.41 13.92 -7.35
C TYR A 349 -3.40 14.78 -6.54
N ALA A 350 -4.70 14.57 -6.70
CA ALA A 350 -5.73 15.33 -6.00
C ALA A 350 -5.70 15.13 -4.48
N SER A 351 -5.42 13.90 -4.03
CA SER A 351 -5.34 13.56 -2.59
C SER A 351 -4.04 14.02 -1.93
N CYS A 352 -2.91 13.95 -2.65
CA CYS A 352 -1.61 14.40 -2.11
C CYS A 352 -1.43 15.91 -2.17
N TYR A 353 -2.01 16.59 -3.17
CA TYR A 353 -1.81 18.01 -3.46
C TYR A 353 -3.14 18.75 -3.67
N PRO A 354 -4.04 18.75 -2.66
CA PRO A 354 -5.40 19.29 -2.78
C PRO A 354 -5.41 20.78 -3.16
N ASP A 355 -4.54 21.61 -2.58
CA ASP A 355 -4.50 23.04 -2.86
C ASP A 355 -4.04 23.35 -4.29
N HIS A 356 -2.99 22.65 -4.77
CA HIS A 356 -2.52 22.79 -6.15
C HIS A 356 -3.59 22.31 -7.14
N PHE A 357 -4.29 21.22 -6.82
CA PHE A 357 -5.42 20.73 -7.61
C PHE A 357 -6.54 21.78 -7.69
N LEU A 358 -7.01 22.29 -6.55
CA LEU A 358 -8.09 23.27 -6.47
C LEU A 358 -7.77 24.61 -7.14
N ALA A 359 -6.51 25.05 -7.13
CA ALA A 359 -6.06 26.28 -7.77
C ALA A 359 -5.95 26.17 -9.32
N SER A 360 -5.97 24.95 -9.86
CA SER A 360 -5.78 24.70 -11.30
C SER A 360 -7.12 24.61 -12.06
N GLN A 361 -7.05 24.35 -13.38
CA GLN A 361 -8.24 24.04 -14.19
C GLN A 361 -8.72 22.58 -14.05
N MET A 362 -7.96 21.74 -13.33
CA MET A 362 -8.25 20.31 -13.18
C MET A 362 -9.61 20.02 -12.54
N PRO A 363 -10.09 20.72 -11.48
CA PRO A 363 -11.37 20.41 -10.86
C PRO A 363 -12.52 20.47 -11.87
N LYS A 364 -12.54 21.50 -12.72
CA LYS A 364 -13.56 21.67 -13.75
C LYS A 364 -13.49 20.55 -14.79
N GLN A 365 -12.29 20.27 -15.32
CA GLN A 365 -12.10 19.21 -16.33
C GLN A 365 -12.45 17.82 -15.79
N VAL A 366 -12.05 17.52 -14.54
CA VAL A 366 -12.33 16.24 -13.90
C VAL A 366 -13.83 16.11 -13.66
N ASN A 367 -14.49 17.15 -13.15
CA ASN A 367 -15.93 17.11 -12.92
C ASN A 367 -16.71 16.97 -14.23
N GLU A 368 -16.36 17.68 -15.30
CA GLU A 368 -16.97 17.52 -16.62
C GLU A 368 -16.84 16.08 -17.14
N ARG A 369 -15.66 15.47 -16.96
CA ARG A 369 -15.42 14.08 -17.32
C ARG A 369 -16.22 13.10 -16.46
N LEU A 370 -16.23 13.28 -15.14
CA LEU A 370 -17.01 12.46 -14.22
C LEU A 370 -18.51 12.54 -14.55
N MET A 371 -19.03 13.73 -14.83
CA MET A 371 -20.43 13.91 -15.25
C MET A 371 -20.75 13.11 -16.51
N GLN A 372 -19.87 13.11 -17.52
CA GLN A 372 -20.07 12.32 -18.74
C GLN A 372 -20.04 10.80 -18.48
N THR A 373 -19.13 10.33 -17.62
CA THR A 373 -18.97 8.89 -17.35
C THR A 373 -20.07 8.36 -16.43
N LEU A 374 -20.50 9.15 -15.44
CA LEU A 374 -21.50 8.75 -14.45
C LEU A 374 -22.94 8.89 -14.95
N ASP A 375 -23.16 9.58 -16.06
CA ASP A 375 -24.46 9.66 -16.76
C ASP A 375 -24.80 8.31 -17.41
N MET A 376 -25.20 7.36 -16.56
CA MET A 376 -25.53 5.98 -16.91
C MET A 376 -26.98 5.69 -16.57
N SER A 377 -27.64 4.87 -17.40
CA SER A 377 -29.01 4.43 -17.11
C SER A 377 -29.06 3.54 -15.86
N PRO A 378 -30.18 3.51 -15.12
CA PRO A 378 -30.33 2.67 -13.92
C PRO A 378 -30.02 1.18 -14.15
N GLY A 379 -30.36 0.66 -15.34
CA GLY A 379 -30.04 -0.73 -15.69
C GLY A 379 -28.54 -0.98 -15.84
N LYS A 380 -27.78 0.00 -16.34
CA LYS A 380 -26.31 -0.12 -16.42
C LYS A 380 -25.69 -0.07 -15.02
N TRP A 381 -26.16 0.80 -14.13
CA TRP A 381 -25.68 0.87 -12.76
C TRP A 381 -25.82 -0.45 -11.99
N ALA A 382 -26.92 -1.18 -12.22
CA ALA A 382 -27.22 -2.44 -11.52
C ALA A 382 -26.59 -3.69 -12.16
N HIS A 383 -26.28 -3.68 -13.46
CA HIS A 383 -25.93 -4.89 -14.20
C HIS A 383 -24.67 -4.81 -15.06
N ALA A 384 -24.18 -3.60 -15.38
CA ALA A 384 -22.94 -3.43 -16.11
C ALA A 384 -21.74 -3.35 -15.15
N ASP A 385 -20.53 -3.44 -15.70
CA ASP A 385 -19.32 -3.12 -14.96
C ASP A 385 -19.40 -1.68 -14.43
N SER A 386 -19.11 -1.53 -13.15
CA SER A 386 -19.11 -0.22 -12.49
C SER A 386 -18.01 0.67 -13.08
N PRO A 387 -18.22 2.00 -13.16
CA PRO A 387 -17.16 2.96 -13.48
C PRO A 387 -16.21 3.13 -12.28
N LYS A 388 -15.60 2.02 -11.82
CA LYS A 388 -14.82 1.92 -10.57
C LYS A 388 -13.64 2.90 -10.51
N HIS A 389 -13.01 3.18 -11.65
CA HIS A 389 -11.87 4.10 -11.71
C HIS A 389 -12.30 5.55 -11.49
N ASP A 390 -13.42 5.95 -12.08
CA ASP A 390 -14.02 7.28 -11.91
C ASP A 390 -14.61 7.47 -10.51
N LEU A 391 -15.24 6.43 -9.98
CA LEU A 391 -15.75 6.41 -8.60
C LEU A 391 -14.62 6.52 -7.57
N HIS A 392 -13.52 5.78 -7.77
CA HIS A 392 -12.32 5.90 -6.94
C HIS A 392 -11.69 7.30 -7.04
N LEU A 393 -11.64 7.88 -8.25
CA LEU A 393 -11.18 9.25 -8.44
C LEU A 393 -12.07 10.23 -7.66
N ALA A 394 -13.40 10.15 -7.84
CA ALA A 394 -14.36 11.00 -7.13
C ALA A 394 -14.21 10.91 -5.60
N ALA A 395 -14.02 9.71 -5.05
CA ALA A 395 -13.77 9.50 -3.62
C ALA A 395 -12.47 10.15 -3.11
N SER A 396 -11.47 10.27 -4.00
CA SER A 396 -10.14 10.81 -3.71
C SER A 396 -10.03 12.32 -3.91
N LEU A 397 -11.02 12.96 -4.55
CA LEU A 397 -11.03 14.40 -4.75
C LEU A 397 -11.23 15.14 -3.42
N PRO A 398 -10.63 16.34 -3.27
CA PRO A 398 -11.02 17.25 -2.21
C PRO A 398 -12.52 17.52 -2.32
N ARG A 399 -13.27 17.41 -1.22
CA ARG A 399 -14.74 17.54 -1.23
C ARG A 399 -15.15 18.92 -1.72
N ARG A 400 -14.32 19.95 -1.51
CA ARG A 400 -14.49 21.28 -2.10
C ARG A 400 -14.58 21.27 -3.63
N ALA A 401 -13.88 20.37 -4.31
CA ALA A 401 -13.94 20.24 -5.77
C ALA A 401 -15.28 19.67 -6.25
N LEU A 402 -15.96 18.89 -5.41
CA LEU A 402 -17.25 18.26 -5.72
C LEU A 402 -18.46 19.15 -5.37
N LEU A 403 -18.25 20.25 -4.65
CA LEU A 403 -19.33 21.16 -4.27
C LEU A 403 -19.97 21.77 -5.53
N PRO A 404 -21.31 21.89 -5.57
CA PRO A 404 -22.00 22.47 -6.71
C PRO A 404 -21.64 23.96 -6.86
N SER A 405 -21.41 24.39 -8.10
CA SER A 405 -21.23 25.81 -8.43
C SER A 405 -22.58 26.50 -8.67
N GLY A 406 -23.49 26.38 -7.69
CA GLY A 406 -24.86 26.90 -7.74
C GLY A 406 -25.90 25.79 -7.71
N ASP A 407 -26.12 25.09 -8.83
CA ASP A 407 -27.10 24.00 -8.95
C ASP A 407 -26.49 22.65 -8.56
N TRP A 408 -27.20 21.84 -7.78
CA TRP A 408 -26.77 20.51 -7.35
C TRP A 408 -26.44 19.60 -8.54
N HIS A 409 -27.16 19.73 -9.65
CA HIS A 409 -26.94 18.98 -10.88
C HIS A 409 -25.60 19.28 -11.57
N THR A 410 -24.84 20.28 -11.11
CA THR A 410 -23.46 20.52 -11.56
C THR A 410 -22.44 19.65 -10.84
N SER A 411 -22.82 19.01 -9.73
CA SER A 411 -21.96 18.08 -8.99
C SER A 411 -22.03 16.68 -9.60
N PRO A 412 -20.88 16.01 -9.84
CA PRO A 412 -20.84 14.59 -10.21
C PRO A 412 -21.62 13.66 -9.28
N LEU A 413 -21.79 14.06 -8.02
CA LEU A 413 -22.52 13.27 -7.02
C LEU A 413 -24.02 13.21 -7.27
N SER A 414 -24.58 14.15 -8.03
CA SER A 414 -26.00 14.12 -8.41
C SER A 414 -26.36 12.92 -9.31
N LEU A 415 -25.37 12.34 -9.99
CA LEU A 415 -25.57 11.20 -10.90
C LEU A 415 -25.30 9.84 -10.24
N VAL A 416 -24.80 9.81 -9.00
CA VAL A 416 -24.52 8.55 -8.29
C VAL A 416 -25.82 8.05 -7.65
N PRO A 417 -26.36 6.89 -8.05
CA PRO A 417 -27.68 6.45 -7.58
C PRO A 417 -27.61 5.73 -6.23
N SER A 418 -28.66 5.87 -5.42
CA SER A 418 -28.88 5.08 -4.19
C SER A 418 -29.66 3.79 -4.43
N ARG A 419 -30.59 3.77 -5.39
CA ARG A 419 -31.53 2.64 -5.60
C ARG A 419 -30.99 1.57 -6.55
N ALA A 420 -30.86 1.91 -7.83
CA ALA A 420 -30.25 1.03 -8.82
C ALA A 420 -28.74 1.27 -8.77
N THR A 421 -28.08 0.65 -7.80
CA THR A 421 -26.70 0.97 -7.42
C THR A 421 -25.83 -0.30 -7.35
N ASN A 422 -24.55 -0.12 -7.09
CA ASN A 422 -23.57 -1.19 -6.90
C ASN A 422 -22.67 -0.89 -5.69
N PRO A 423 -21.86 -1.87 -5.22
CA PRO A 423 -21.01 -1.69 -4.06
C PRO A 423 -20.02 -0.52 -4.20
N ASP A 424 -19.47 -0.28 -5.39
CA ASP A 424 -18.49 0.79 -5.63
C ASP A 424 -19.11 2.19 -5.47
N ALA A 425 -20.33 2.38 -5.96
CA ALA A 425 -21.08 3.62 -5.80
C ALA A 425 -21.36 3.92 -4.32
N LEU A 426 -21.85 2.93 -3.56
CA LEU A 426 -22.13 3.09 -2.13
C LEU A 426 -20.84 3.32 -1.32
N ASN A 427 -19.75 2.62 -1.64
CA ASN A 427 -18.45 2.85 -1.01
C ASN A 427 -17.91 4.26 -1.30
N THR A 428 -18.15 4.78 -2.51
CA THR A 428 -17.76 6.14 -2.90
C THR A 428 -18.53 7.18 -2.11
N LEU A 429 -19.86 7.03 -2.00
CA LEU A 429 -20.69 7.88 -1.15
C LEU A 429 -20.26 7.80 0.31
N ALA A 430 -19.99 6.60 0.83
CA ALA A 430 -19.49 6.39 2.19
C ALA A 430 -18.22 7.18 2.46
N THR A 431 -17.20 7.04 1.60
CA THR A 431 -15.92 7.76 1.74
C THR A 431 -16.10 9.27 1.66
N ILE A 432 -16.96 9.76 0.77
CA ILE A 432 -17.19 11.21 0.62
C ILE A 432 -17.92 11.78 1.84
N PHE A 433 -18.96 11.10 2.34
CA PHE A 433 -19.76 11.56 3.47
C PHE A 433 -19.03 11.44 4.82
N GLU A 434 -18.10 10.49 4.97
CA GLU A 434 -17.27 10.36 6.18
C GLU A 434 -16.41 11.61 6.43
N GLY A 435 -16.00 12.29 5.36
CA GLY A 435 -15.13 13.45 5.41
C GLY A 435 -13.65 13.09 5.59
N PRO A 436 -12.82 13.99 6.13
CA PRO A 436 -11.38 13.77 6.23
C PRO A 436 -11.02 12.62 7.18
N GLU A 437 -9.96 11.88 6.85
CA GLU A 437 -9.44 10.80 7.69
C GLU A 437 -8.99 11.34 9.07
N ARG A 438 -9.30 10.59 10.14
CA ARG A 438 -8.78 10.92 11.47
C ARG A 438 -7.28 10.66 11.48
N LYS A 439 -6.47 11.71 11.62
CA LYS A 439 -5.03 11.57 11.83
C LYS A 439 -4.80 10.73 13.09
N ALA A 440 -4.05 9.62 12.94
CA ALA A 440 -3.61 8.82 14.07
C ALA A 440 -2.78 9.71 15.01
N ILE A 441 -2.99 9.58 16.31
CA ILE A 441 -2.23 10.31 17.32
C ILE A 441 -0.77 9.82 17.25
N VAL A 442 0.11 10.60 16.62
CA VAL A 442 1.55 10.33 16.59
C VAL A 442 2.15 10.81 17.91
N TYR A 443 2.86 9.92 18.61
CA TYR A 443 3.60 10.24 19.83
C TYR A 443 5.10 10.40 19.53
N PRO A 444 5.77 11.43 20.07
CA PRO A 444 5.24 12.49 20.93
C PRO A 444 4.34 13.49 20.16
N PRO A 445 3.35 14.12 20.81
CA PRO A 445 2.47 15.08 20.16
C PRO A 445 3.31 16.21 19.54
N THR A 446 3.10 16.45 18.24
CA THR A 446 3.73 17.56 17.53
C THR A 446 3.35 18.90 18.19
N SER A 447 4.29 19.85 18.18
CA SER A 447 4.17 21.10 18.92
C SER A 447 2.91 21.90 18.51
N PRO A 448 2.19 22.55 19.44
CA PRO A 448 0.90 23.21 19.17
C PRO A 448 0.94 24.38 18.17
N LEU A 449 2.13 24.87 17.80
CA LEU A 449 2.31 25.91 16.77
C LEU A 449 2.14 25.37 15.33
N THR A 450 2.13 24.05 15.15
CA THR A 450 2.12 23.38 13.84
C THR A 450 0.70 22.98 13.38
N ASN A 451 -0.26 22.96 14.30
CA ASN A 451 -1.61 22.43 14.06
C ASN A 451 -2.56 23.44 13.39
N GLY A 452 -2.31 24.75 13.49
CA GLY A 452 -3.27 25.77 13.06
C GLY A 452 -3.72 25.69 11.60
N SER A 453 -2.81 25.52 10.64
CA SER A 453 -3.16 25.46 9.20
C SER A 453 -3.72 24.10 8.78
N ALA A 454 -3.19 23.02 9.34
CA ALA A 454 -3.64 21.67 9.08
C ALA A 454 -5.05 21.41 9.67
N ASP A 455 -5.36 22.01 10.81
CA ASP A 455 -6.68 21.96 11.44
C ASP A 455 -7.71 22.77 10.64
N ILE A 456 -7.32 23.92 10.06
CA ILE A 456 -8.19 24.69 9.16
C ILE A 456 -8.54 23.90 7.89
N ALA A 457 -7.54 23.33 7.20
CA ALA A 457 -7.80 22.55 5.99
C ALA A 457 -8.67 21.30 6.28
N THR A 458 -8.46 20.66 7.44
CA THR A 458 -9.28 19.52 7.88
C THR A 458 -10.70 19.97 8.21
N ALA A 459 -10.87 21.13 8.86
CA ALA A 459 -12.19 21.70 9.15
C ALA A 459 -12.92 22.08 7.85
N GLU A 460 -12.25 22.72 6.90
CA GLU A 460 -12.81 23.06 5.59
C GLU A 460 -13.31 21.82 4.84
N GLU A 461 -12.50 20.76 4.85
CA GLU A 461 -12.87 19.50 4.21
C GLU A 461 -14.04 18.80 4.91
N GLY A 462 -14.07 18.84 6.25
CA GLY A 462 -15.20 18.34 7.04
C GLY A 462 -16.50 19.12 6.80
N ALA A 463 -16.42 20.43 6.60
CA ALA A 463 -17.57 21.26 6.26
C ALA A 463 -18.07 20.96 4.84
N ALA A 464 -17.16 20.79 3.88
CA ALA A 464 -17.51 20.40 2.52
C ALA A 464 -18.19 19.02 2.46
N ALA A 465 -17.68 18.03 3.20
CA ALA A 465 -18.31 16.71 3.31
C ALA A 465 -19.74 16.78 3.88
N ARG A 466 -19.94 17.59 4.92
CA ARG A 466 -21.26 17.86 5.51
C ARG A 466 -22.22 18.50 4.48
N ALA A 467 -21.75 19.50 3.74
CA ALA A 467 -22.56 20.15 2.71
C ALA A 467 -22.93 19.19 1.57
N LEU A 468 -22.00 18.36 1.11
CA LEU A 468 -22.28 17.34 0.08
C LEU A 468 -23.32 16.32 0.56
N TYR A 469 -23.21 15.82 1.79
CA TYR A 469 -24.17 14.89 2.36
C TYR A 469 -25.60 15.46 2.37
N PHE A 470 -25.79 16.68 2.89
CA PHE A 470 -27.12 17.26 2.98
C PHE A 470 -27.70 17.64 1.62
N ASN A 471 -26.89 18.18 0.69
CA ASN A 471 -27.36 18.45 -0.67
C ASN A 471 -27.76 17.14 -1.40
N TYR A 472 -26.97 16.08 -1.25
CA TYR A 472 -27.33 14.76 -1.78
C TYR A 472 -28.65 14.24 -1.19
N LEU A 473 -28.83 14.37 0.13
CA LEU A 473 -30.03 13.90 0.82
C LEU A 473 -31.29 14.68 0.43
N ALA A 474 -31.16 15.99 0.18
CA ALA A 474 -32.26 16.83 -0.29
C ALA A 474 -32.74 16.44 -1.68
N ASP A 475 -31.83 16.06 -2.57
CA ASP A 475 -32.12 15.56 -3.92
C ASP A 475 -32.59 14.08 -3.92
N ASN A 476 -32.18 13.30 -2.92
CA ASN A 476 -32.51 11.89 -2.79
C ASN A 476 -33.27 11.56 -1.48
N PRO A 477 -34.56 11.93 -1.33
CA PRO A 477 -35.32 11.71 -0.09
C PRO A 477 -35.45 10.23 0.34
N ARG A 478 -35.34 9.30 -0.62
CA ARG A 478 -35.41 7.85 -0.37
C ARG A 478 -34.06 7.20 -0.04
N PHE A 479 -32.99 7.99 0.05
CA PHE A 479 -31.64 7.48 0.27
C PHE A 479 -31.55 6.47 1.42
N TRP A 480 -32.02 6.82 2.62
CA TRP A 480 -31.94 5.93 3.78
C TRP A 480 -32.87 4.72 3.70
N HIS A 481 -33.98 4.83 2.98
CA HIS A 481 -34.83 3.68 2.66
C HIS A 481 -34.10 2.69 1.74
N ASP A 482 -33.43 3.20 0.69
CA ASP A 482 -32.66 2.37 -0.23
C ASP A 482 -31.48 1.70 0.48
N ILE A 483 -30.70 2.44 1.28
CA ILE A 483 -29.56 1.93 2.06
C ILE A 483 -29.99 0.79 3.00
N THR A 484 -31.08 0.98 3.76
CA THR A 484 -31.56 -0.06 4.68
C THR A 484 -32.11 -1.28 3.94
N THR A 485 -32.74 -1.09 2.78
CA THR A 485 -33.20 -2.19 1.91
C THR A 485 -32.03 -3.02 1.37
N HIS A 486 -30.98 -2.35 0.87
CA HIS A 486 -29.75 -3.02 0.42
C HIS A 486 -29.05 -3.75 1.56
N ALA A 487 -28.97 -3.12 2.74
CA ALA A 487 -28.35 -3.68 3.94
C ALA A 487 -29.13 -4.89 4.52
N ASP A 488 -30.43 -4.99 4.26
CA ASP A 488 -31.27 -6.15 4.62
C ASP A 488 -31.23 -7.28 3.57
N THR A 489 -30.64 -7.06 2.39
CA THR A 489 -30.59 -8.04 1.29
C THR A 489 -29.39 -8.98 1.41
N VAL A 490 -29.51 -10.00 2.28
CA VAL A 490 -28.42 -10.96 2.59
C VAL A 490 -27.87 -11.70 1.36
N ALA A 491 -28.70 -11.89 0.32
CA ALA A 491 -28.30 -12.54 -0.93
C ALA A 491 -27.20 -11.77 -1.69
N LEU A 492 -27.16 -10.44 -1.55
CA LEU A 492 -26.19 -9.57 -2.21
C LEU A 492 -25.16 -9.07 -1.18
N LYS A 493 -24.29 -9.98 -0.73
CA LYS A 493 -23.34 -9.74 0.37
C LYS A 493 -22.56 -8.43 0.24
N GLU A 494 -21.87 -8.22 -0.88
CA GLU A 494 -21.00 -7.04 -1.06
C GLU A 494 -21.80 -5.73 -1.10
N LEU A 495 -23.02 -5.76 -1.65
CA LEU A 495 -23.91 -4.60 -1.67
C LEU A 495 -24.44 -4.28 -0.26
N ALA A 496 -24.84 -5.31 0.49
CA ALA A 496 -25.27 -5.15 1.88
C ALA A 496 -24.15 -4.61 2.78
N LEU A 497 -22.92 -5.12 2.63
CA LEU A 497 -21.75 -4.62 3.36
C LEU A 497 -21.42 -3.17 2.99
N ALA A 498 -21.49 -2.80 1.70
CA ALA A 498 -21.26 -1.42 1.26
C ALA A 498 -22.36 -0.45 1.79
N ALA A 499 -23.62 -0.90 1.85
CA ALA A 499 -24.71 -0.12 2.43
C ALA A 499 -24.54 0.09 3.95
N ILE A 500 -24.15 -0.95 4.70
CA ILE A 500 -23.82 -0.84 6.12
C ILE A 500 -22.61 0.08 6.32
N ARG A 501 -21.58 -0.03 5.48
CA ARG A 501 -20.44 0.89 5.53
C ARG A 501 -20.87 2.33 5.31
N CYS A 502 -21.76 2.61 4.36
CA CYS A 502 -22.28 3.97 4.15
C CYS A 502 -22.99 4.50 5.40
N LEU A 503 -23.80 3.69 6.08
CA LEU A 503 -24.41 4.04 7.36
C LEU A 503 -23.34 4.33 8.43
N THR A 504 -22.35 3.45 8.60
CA THR A 504 -21.26 3.60 9.57
C THR A 504 -20.40 4.83 9.30
N SER A 505 -20.07 5.11 8.03
CA SER A 505 -19.29 6.28 7.62
C SER A 505 -20.00 7.59 7.98
N VAL A 506 -21.32 7.67 7.80
CA VAL A 506 -22.08 8.86 8.27
C VAL A 506 -22.11 8.94 9.80
N ILE A 507 -22.31 7.82 10.51
CA ILE A 507 -22.27 7.81 11.99
C ILE A 507 -20.92 8.35 12.51
N MET A 508 -19.83 7.92 11.88
CA MET A 508 -18.45 8.24 12.27
C MET A 508 -17.89 9.52 11.64
N ALA A 509 -18.70 10.22 10.85
CA ALA A 509 -18.22 11.33 10.03
C ALA A 509 -17.57 12.44 10.84
N ASN A 510 -16.47 12.99 10.30
CA ASN A 510 -15.68 14.05 10.89
C ASN A 510 -16.08 15.40 10.29
N TRP A 511 -17.35 15.76 10.48
CA TRP A 511 -17.88 17.02 9.97
C TRP A 511 -17.42 18.22 10.79
N SER A 512 -17.43 19.37 10.12
CA SER A 512 -17.18 20.68 10.69
C SER A 512 -18.32 21.63 10.30
N THR A 513 -18.59 22.63 11.13
CA THR A 513 -19.50 23.74 10.82
C THR A 513 -18.74 24.96 10.29
N ASN A 514 -17.41 24.92 10.26
CA ASN A 514 -16.55 25.99 9.78
C ASN A 514 -15.74 25.51 8.57
N PRO A 515 -15.79 26.21 7.42
CA PRO A 515 -16.57 27.42 7.14
C PRO A 515 -18.06 27.11 6.99
N ASP A 516 -18.88 28.13 7.21
CA ASP A 516 -20.32 28.02 6.98
C ASP A 516 -20.59 27.94 5.48
N LEU A 517 -20.98 26.74 5.02
CA LEU A 517 -21.30 26.45 3.63
C LEU A 517 -22.81 26.38 3.45
N PRO A 518 -23.34 26.75 2.28
CA PRO A 518 -24.78 26.75 2.04
C PRO A 518 -25.34 25.32 2.13
N LEU A 519 -26.33 25.14 2.99
CA LEU A 519 -27.05 23.89 3.18
C LEU A 519 -28.51 24.00 2.72
N PRO A 520 -29.15 22.89 2.32
CA PRO A 520 -30.58 22.89 1.97
C PRO A 520 -31.45 23.29 3.18
N ALA A 521 -32.36 24.23 2.96
CA ALA A 521 -33.34 24.65 3.98
C ALA A 521 -34.54 23.69 4.12
N THR A 522 -34.64 22.68 3.26
CA THR A 522 -35.77 21.74 3.18
C THR A 522 -35.71 20.60 4.20
N ILE A 523 -34.54 20.34 4.80
CA ILE A 523 -34.30 19.24 5.73
C ILE A 523 -33.55 19.73 6.97
N ALA A 524 -33.64 18.97 8.06
CA ALA A 524 -32.85 19.26 9.25
C ALA A 524 -31.37 18.97 8.98
N THR A 525 -30.48 19.90 9.37
CA THR A 525 -29.04 19.80 9.11
C THR A 525 -28.21 19.82 10.39
N PRO A 526 -28.21 18.73 11.21
CA PRO A 526 -27.39 18.65 12.42
C PRO A 526 -25.90 18.88 12.16
N GLU A 527 -25.17 19.25 13.21
CA GLU A 527 -23.73 19.57 13.13
C GLU A 527 -22.84 18.34 12.95
N SER A 528 -23.32 17.16 13.37
CA SER A 528 -22.54 15.93 13.36
C SER A 528 -23.30 14.75 12.76
N GLY A 529 -22.56 13.79 12.22
CA GLY A 529 -23.12 12.67 11.46
C GLY A 529 -24.03 11.75 12.29
N HIS A 530 -23.61 11.36 13.49
CA HIS A 530 -24.46 10.57 14.40
C HIS A 530 -25.78 11.27 14.79
N LEU A 531 -25.80 12.61 14.91
CA LEU A 531 -27.04 13.36 15.11
C LEU A 531 -27.89 13.44 13.84
N ALA A 532 -27.26 13.49 12.66
CA ALA A 532 -27.96 13.42 11.37
C ALA A 532 -28.67 12.07 11.16
N ILE A 533 -28.10 10.97 11.66
CA ILE A 533 -28.77 9.65 11.69
C ILE A 533 -29.98 9.64 12.62
N LEU A 534 -29.92 10.40 13.72
CA LEU A 534 -31.02 10.53 14.70
C LEU A 534 -32.04 11.63 14.33
N SER A 535 -31.93 12.23 13.15
CA SER A 535 -32.86 13.26 12.66
C SER A 535 -33.60 12.79 11.40
N PRO A 536 -34.83 13.28 11.13
CA PRO A 536 -35.50 13.02 9.85
C PRO A 536 -34.69 13.56 8.66
N PRO A 537 -34.65 12.85 7.52
CA PRO A 537 -35.37 11.61 7.19
C PRO A 537 -34.66 10.32 7.62
N ALA A 538 -33.43 10.38 8.13
CA ALA A 538 -32.62 9.17 8.42
C ALA A 538 -33.20 8.33 9.56
N LEU A 539 -33.69 8.99 10.63
CA LEU A 539 -34.22 8.36 11.83
C LEU A 539 -35.31 7.32 11.54
N GLU A 540 -36.16 7.59 10.55
CA GLU A 540 -37.31 6.75 10.18
C GLU A 540 -36.90 5.36 9.67
N TYR A 541 -35.70 5.22 9.13
CA TYR A 541 -35.23 3.98 8.48
C TYR A 541 -34.06 3.36 9.23
N THR A 542 -33.07 4.17 9.63
CA THR A 542 -31.78 3.69 10.12
C THR A 542 -31.87 3.10 11.52
N LEU A 543 -32.55 3.77 12.45
CA LEU A 543 -32.68 3.31 13.84
C LEU A 543 -33.53 2.02 13.93
N PRO A 544 -34.70 1.91 13.26
CA PRO A 544 -35.43 0.64 13.19
C PRO A 544 -34.60 -0.49 12.57
N TYR A 545 -33.86 -0.22 11.50
CA TYR A 545 -32.97 -1.19 10.89
C TYR A 545 -31.92 -1.66 11.90
N LEU A 546 -31.17 -0.76 12.55
CA LEU A 546 -30.09 -1.09 13.48
C LEU A 546 -30.59 -1.88 14.70
N LEU A 547 -31.78 -1.57 15.22
CA LEU A 547 -32.36 -2.26 16.38
C LEU A 547 -32.96 -3.62 16.03
N LYS A 548 -33.44 -3.82 14.79
CA LYS A 548 -34.00 -5.10 14.33
C LYS A 548 -32.97 -6.24 14.46
N PRO A 549 -33.35 -7.46 14.87
CA PRO A 549 -32.46 -8.62 14.86
C PRO A 549 -31.89 -8.89 13.45
N ALA A 550 -30.65 -9.38 13.37
CA ALA A 550 -30.03 -9.72 12.10
C ALA A 550 -30.74 -10.92 11.46
N GLN A 551 -30.88 -10.92 10.13
CA GLN A 551 -31.47 -12.05 9.41
C GLN A 551 -30.48 -13.23 9.42
N THR A 552 -30.96 -14.41 9.79
CA THR A 552 -30.19 -15.67 9.75
C THR A 552 -30.78 -16.62 8.72
N PHE A 553 -29.95 -17.46 8.09
CA PHE A 553 -30.44 -18.53 7.19
C PHE A 553 -31.29 -19.58 7.92
N ALA A 554 -31.33 -19.60 9.26
CA ALA A 554 -32.27 -20.41 10.02
C ALA A 554 -33.75 -20.01 9.77
N ASN A 555 -34.00 -18.75 9.38
CA ASN A 555 -35.33 -18.27 8.95
C ASN A 555 -35.64 -18.59 7.47
N LEU A 556 -34.68 -19.16 6.73
CA LEU A 556 -34.76 -19.60 5.35
C LEU A 556 -34.35 -21.08 5.27
N VAL A 557 -35.17 -21.95 5.88
CA VAL A 557 -35.15 -23.41 5.74
C VAL A 557 -33.79 -24.07 6.05
N GLY A 558 -33.58 -24.41 7.33
CA GLY A 558 -32.79 -25.58 7.76
C GLY A 558 -31.33 -25.68 7.29
N GLY A 559 -30.44 -24.83 7.79
CA GLY A 559 -28.99 -25.00 7.61
C GLY A 559 -28.20 -24.54 8.84
N ARG A 560 -27.33 -25.42 9.36
CA ARG A 560 -26.35 -25.09 10.42
C ARG A 560 -25.41 -24.00 9.89
N GLY A 561 -25.28 -22.90 10.62
CA GLY A 561 -24.47 -21.76 10.21
C GLY A 561 -22.97 -22.04 10.29
N ASP A 562 -22.30 -22.07 9.14
CA ASP A 562 -20.84 -21.91 9.06
C ASP A 562 -20.44 -20.48 9.44
N SER A 563 -19.32 -20.33 10.14
CA SER A 563 -18.68 -19.05 10.47
C SER A 563 -18.24 -18.25 9.22
N GLU A 564 -18.27 -18.85 8.04
CA GLU A 564 -18.02 -18.20 6.75
C GLU A 564 -19.30 -17.64 6.07
N SER A 565 -20.48 -17.86 6.66
CA SER A 565 -21.75 -17.46 6.06
C SER A 565 -21.85 -15.94 5.86
N SER A 566 -22.27 -15.51 4.66
CA SER A 566 -22.57 -14.11 4.33
C SER A 566 -23.46 -13.42 5.35
N ALA A 567 -24.41 -14.16 5.95
CA ALA A 567 -25.31 -13.65 6.98
C ALA A 567 -24.55 -13.23 8.26
N TYR A 568 -23.55 -14.00 8.69
CA TYR A 568 -22.75 -13.64 9.86
C TYR A 568 -21.90 -12.38 9.60
N LYS A 569 -21.28 -12.26 8.42
CA LYS A 569 -20.48 -11.08 8.05
C LYS A 569 -21.34 -9.81 8.03
N ILE A 570 -22.55 -9.88 7.50
CA ILE A 570 -23.51 -8.76 7.50
C ILE A 570 -23.99 -8.46 8.92
N ALA A 571 -24.30 -9.48 9.73
CA ALA A 571 -24.71 -9.31 11.12
C ALA A 571 -23.61 -8.66 11.99
N ALA A 572 -22.36 -9.08 11.80
CA ALA A 572 -21.20 -8.49 12.46
C ALA A 572 -21.00 -7.03 12.04
N ALA A 573 -21.04 -6.73 10.75
CA ALA A 573 -20.94 -5.35 10.26
C ALA A 573 -22.05 -4.44 10.80
N LYS A 574 -23.29 -4.95 10.86
CA LYS A 574 -24.43 -4.23 11.46
C LYS A 574 -24.23 -3.98 12.96
N PHE A 575 -23.72 -4.98 13.67
CA PHE A 575 -23.39 -4.86 15.09
C PHE A 575 -22.30 -3.82 15.34
N ASP A 576 -21.26 -3.80 14.50
CA ASP A 576 -20.19 -2.79 14.58
C ASP A 576 -20.71 -1.38 14.28
N ALA A 577 -21.64 -1.24 13.33
CA ALA A 577 -22.34 0.04 13.07
C ALA A 577 -23.13 0.52 14.30
N LEU A 578 -23.88 -0.38 14.95
CA LEU A 578 -24.61 -0.08 16.18
C LEU A 578 -23.66 0.31 17.33
N ARG A 579 -22.51 -0.36 17.43
CA ARG A 579 -21.46 -0.07 18.43
C ARG A 579 -20.81 1.29 18.19
N ALA A 580 -20.54 1.64 16.93
CA ALA A 580 -20.05 2.95 16.54
C ALA A 580 -21.04 4.06 16.92
N LEU A 581 -22.34 3.86 16.66
CA LEU A 581 -23.39 4.80 17.05
C LEU A 581 -23.47 4.97 18.57
N ASN A 582 -23.45 3.86 19.31
CA ASN A 582 -23.45 3.88 20.78
C ASN A 582 -22.27 4.70 21.32
N SER A 583 -21.06 4.45 20.80
CA SER A 583 -19.84 5.13 21.25
C SER A 583 -19.89 6.64 21.00
N ARG A 584 -20.42 7.07 19.87
CA ARG A 584 -20.62 8.50 19.56
C ARG A 584 -21.69 9.13 20.45
N LEU A 585 -22.79 8.41 20.70
CA LEU A 585 -23.89 8.89 21.53
C LEU A 585 -23.49 8.99 23.01
N MET A 586 -22.64 8.10 23.51
CA MET A 586 -22.08 8.21 24.88
C MET A 586 -21.32 9.53 25.06
N VAL A 587 -20.45 9.87 24.11
CA VAL A 587 -19.72 11.15 24.13
C VAL A 587 -20.68 12.34 24.06
N GLN A 588 -21.74 12.25 23.27
CA GLN A 588 -22.75 13.31 23.17
C GLN A 588 -23.51 13.52 24.49
N VAL A 589 -23.95 12.45 25.15
CA VAL A 589 -24.65 12.51 26.45
C VAL A 589 -23.75 13.09 27.54
N GLU A 590 -22.46 12.76 27.53
CA GLU A 590 -21.48 13.35 28.46
C GLU A 590 -21.30 14.86 28.23
N GLN A 591 -21.36 15.32 26.98
CA GLN A 591 -21.23 16.73 26.63
C GLN A 591 -22.51 17.54 26.86
N GLN A 592 -23.68 16.93 26.63
CA GLN A 592 -24.98 17.58 26.67
C GLN A 592 -26.01 16.70 27.41
N PRO A 593 -25.95 16.64 28.76
CA PRO A 593 -26.91 15.87 29.54
C PRO A 593 -28.30 16.53 29.53
N GLY A 594 -29.36 15.72 29.38
CA GLY A 594 -30.75 16.14 29.52
C GLY A 594 -31.50 16.47 28.22
N GLU A 595 -30.91 16.23 27.05
CA GLU A 595 -31.56 16.44 25.74
C GLU A 595 -32.38 15.22 25.24
N GLY A 596 -32.53 14.17 26.06
CA GLY A 596 -33.35 12.99 25.74
C GLY A 596 -32.61 11.90 24.95
N TYR A 597 -31.30 12.05 24.76
CA TYR A 597 -30.44 11.03 24.15
C TYR A 597 -30.22 9.82 25.06
N GLU A 598 -30.46 9.95 26.37
CA GLU A 598 -30.26 8.90 27.38
C GLU A 598 -31.13 7.67 27.13
N ASP A 599 -32.40 7.88 26.77
CA ASP A 599 -33.35 6.81 26.49
C ASP A 599 -32.97 6.02 25.22
N ILE A 600 -32.49 6.74 24.20
CA ILE A 600 -31.98 6.15 22.95
C ILE A 600 -30.72 5.33 23.26
N LEU A 601 -29.80 5.90 24.06
CA LEU A 601 -28.57 5.22 24.47
C LEU A 601 -28.85 3.95 25.27
N ALA A 602 -29.81 3.98 26.19
CA ALA A 602 -30.22 2.80 26.95
C ALA A 602 -30.77 1.69 26.04
N THR A 603 -31.59 2.06 25.05
CA THR A 603 -32.17 1.13 24.07
C THR A 603 -31.09 0.48 23.20
N ILE A 604 -30.17 1.29 22.67
CA ILE A 604 -29.03 0.81 21.87
C ILE A 604 -28.12 -0.11 22.71
N SER A 605 -27.83 0.26 23.95
CA SER A 605 -26.97 -0.52 24.86
C SER A 605 -27.58 -1.87 25.18
N LYS A 606 -28.90 -1.93 25.39
CA LYS A 606 -29.63 -3.18 25.57
C LYS A 606 -29.49 -4.08 24.33
N ARG A 607 -29.65 -3.51 23.13
CA ARG A 607 -29.50 -4.27 21.88
C ARG A 607 -28.07 -4.77 21.67
N LEU A 608 -27.05 -3.98 22.04
CA LEU A 608 -25.66 -4.40 21.97
C LEU A 608 -25.34 -5.57 22.93
N ALA A 609 -25.99 -5.62 24.09
CA ALA A 609 -25.80 -6.71 25.06
C ALA A 609 -26.27 -8.09 24.52
N GLU A 610 -27.16 -8.12 23.53
CA GLU A 610 -27.66 -9.34 22.90
C GLU A 610 -26.65 -9.96 21.90
N GLY A 611 -25.64 -9.20 21.47
CA GLY A 611 -24.63 -9.63 20.51
C GLY A 611 -25.07 -9.58 19.03
N PRO A 612 -24.15 -9.95 18.10
CA PRO A 612 -24.38 -9.83 16.65
C PRO A 612 -25.51 -10.73 16.12
N LEU A 613 -25.69 -11.90 16.73
CA LEU A 613 -26.79 -12.82 16.44
C LEU A 613 -27.71 -12.84 17.66
N SER A 614 -28.94 -12.32 17.50
CA SER A 614 -29.94 -12.38 18.57
C SER A 614 -30.26 -13.83 18.92
N ARG A 615 -30.27 -14.16 20.22
CA ARG A 615 -30.61 -15.50 20.73
C ARG A 615 -32.09 -15.90 20.57
N GLU A 616 -32.94 -15.00 20.08
CA GLU A 616 -34.39 -15.22 20.01
C GLU A 616 -34.83 -16.25 18.94
N GLY A 617 -33.91 -16.75 18.10
CA GLY A 617 -34.18 -17.83 17.14
C GLY A 617 -33.97 -19.25 17.66
N GLU A 618 -33.46 -19.44 18.88
CA GLU A 618 -33.15 -20.77 19.46
C GLU A 618 -34.30 -21.35 20.31
N VAL A 619 -35.54 -20.90 20.10
CA VAL A 619 -36.75 -21.49 20.71
C VAL A 619 -37.36 -22.52 19.76
N GLY A 620 -36.56 -23.54 19.40
CA GLY A 620 -36.99 -24.74 18.70
C GLY A 620 -36.40 -25.94 19.44
N GLY A 621 -37.25 -26.70 20.13
CA GLY A 621 -36.86 -27.63 21.19
C GLY A 621 -35.68 -28.55 20.85
N ARG A 622 -34.76 -28.67 21.82
CA ARG A 622 -33.86 -29.82 21.95
C ARG A 622 -34.71 -31.08 22.13
N ILE A 623 -35.12 -31.73 21.04
CA ILE A 623 -35.48 -33.14 21.10
C ILE A 623 -34.16 -33.88 21.22
N GLY A 624 -33.87 -34.35 22.44
CA GLY A 624 -32.77 -35.28 22.66
C GLY A 624 -33.04 -36.56 21.88
N THR A 625 -32.31 -36.77 20.79
CA THR A 625 -32.14 -38.11 20.23
C THR A 625 -31.29 -38.90 21.22
N LEU A 626 -31.97 -39.70 22.04
CA LEU A 626 -31.36 -40.87 22.67
C LEU A 626 -30.87 -41.78 21.53
N GLU A 627 -29.56 -42.03 21.54
CA GLU A 627 -28.94 -43.06 20.71
C GLU A 627 -29.55 -44.44 21.05
N LEU A 628 -29.87 -45.19 19.99
CA LEU A 628 -30.01 -46.64 20.01
C LEU A 628 -29.04 -47.22 19.00
#